data_AF-A0A7S1EX09-F1
#
_entry.id   AF-A0A7S1EX09-F1
#
_cell.length_a   1.000
_cell.length_b   1.000
_cell.length_c   1.000
_cell.angle_alpha   90.00
_cell.angle_beta   90.00
_cell.angle_gamma   90.00
#
_symmetry.space_group_name_H-M   'P 1'
#
loop_
_entity.id
_entity.type
_entity.pdbx_description
1 polymer ?
#
loop_
_entity_poly.entity_id
_entity_poly.type
_entity_poly.pdbx_seq_one_letter_code
_entity_poly.pdbx_strand_id
1 'polypeptide(L)'
;GLAPPTLSESGAALQSFLDANGDRRVVVVTSGGTTVPLERKTVRFIDNFSTGNRGAALAESFLRAGYAVVFLHRQGSAFPFVRALRTGASDALHRENWWRKGEAEMQEA
;
A
#
# COMPACT_ATOMS: atom_id res chain seq x y z
N GLY A 1 -15.44 13.13 -8.62
CA GLY A 1 -14.08 13.60 -8.26
C GLY A 1 -13.32 13.91 -9.53
N LEU A 2 -12.38 14.86 -9.49
CA LEU A 2 -11.52 15.14 -10.63
C LEU A 2 -10.49 14.02 -10.77
N ALA A 3 -10.21 13.58 -11.99
CA ALA A 3 -9.13 12.65 -12.28
C ALA A 3 -7.79 13.26 -11.83
N PRO A 4 -6.82 12.45 -11.34
CA PRO A 4 -5.50 12.97 -11.04
C PRO A 4 -4.85 13.48 -12.34
N PRO A 5 -4.06 14.57 -12.29
CA PRO A 5 -3.43 15.15 -13.48
C PRO A 5 -2.48 14.17 -14.19
N THR A 6 -1.97 13.18 -13.46
CA THR A 6 -1.05 12.14 -13.96
C THR A 6 -1.76 10.94 -14.61
N LEU A 7 -3.10 10.96 -14.75
CA LEU A 7 -3.84 9.80 -15.25
C LEU A 7 -3.42 9.41 -16.67
N SER A 8 -3.23 10.39 -17.56
CA SER A 8 -2.81 10.14 -18.95
C SER A 8 -1.41 9.53 -19.02
N GLU A 9 -0.47 10.10 -18.28
CA GLU A 9 0.91 9.59 -18.18
C GLU A 9 0.95 8.17 -17.59
N SER A 10 0.19 7.93 -16.52
CA SER A 10 0.09 6.60 -15.90
C SER A 10 -0.52 5.58 -16.86
N GLY A 11 -1.51 5.99 -17.67
CA GLY A 11 -2.10 5.16 -18.72
C GLY A 11 -1.10 4.79 -19.81
N ALA A 12 -0.31 5.76 -20.28
CA ALA A 12 0.74 5.52 -21.28
C ALA A 12 1.83 4.59 -20.73
N ALA A 13 2.28 4.80 -19.49
CA ALA A 13 3.26 3.94 -18.84
C ALA A 13 2.73 2.50 -18.66
N LEU A 14 1.45 2.35 -18.31
CA LEU A 14 0.80 1.04 -18.22
C LEU A 14 0.74 0.36 -19.59
N GLN A 15 0.36 1.08 -20.65
CA GLN A 15 0.33 0.52 -22.00
C GLN A 15 1.71 0.01 -22.43
N SER A 16 2.75 0.83 -22.28
CA SER A 16 4.13 0.43 -22.58
C SER A 16 4.58 -0.80 -21.76
N PHE A 17 4.17 -0.90 -20.50
CA PHE A 17 4.45 -2.07 -19.67
C PHE A 17 3.75 -3.33 -20.20
N LEU A 18 2.49 -3.22 -20.63
CA LEU A 18 1.73 -4.35 -21.17
C LEU A 18 2.33 -4.83 -22.50
N ASP A 19 2.67 -3.90 -23.40
CA ASP A 19 3.29 -4.21 -24.69
C ASP A 19 4.64 -4.95 -24.49
N ALA A 20 5.43 -4.54 -23.49
CA ALA A 20 6.71 -5.17 -23.16
C ALA A 20 6.58 -6.55 -22.46
N ASN A 21 5.39 -6.96 -22.03
CA ASN A 21 5.16 -8.21 -21.29
C ASN A 21 4.06 -9.07 -21.92
N GLY A 22 3.84 -8.99 -23.24
CA GLY A 22 2.78 -9.70 -23.95
C GLY A 22 2.87 -11.23 -23.90
N ASP A 23 4.02 -11.78 -23.54
CA ASP A 23 4.28 -13.22 -23.36
C ASP A 23 4.10 -13.71 -21.91
N ARG A 24 3.90 -12.78 -20.96
CA ARG A 24 3.81 -13.09 -19.53
C ARG A 24 2.39 -12.89 -19.00
N ARG A 25 2.03 -13.69 -17.99
CA ARG A 25 0.82 -13.42 -17.22
C ARG A 25 1.02 -12.14 -16.42
N VAL A 26 0.07 -11.20 -16.57
CA VAL A 26 0.07 -9.93 -15.83
C VAL A 26 -0.86 -10.03 -14.62
N VAL A 27 -0.43 -9.49 -13.49
CA VAL A 27 -1.26 -9.34 -12.29
C VAL A 27 -1.21 -7.90 -11.80
N VAL A 28 -2.37 -7.39 -11.37
CA VAL A 28 -2.46 -6.09 -10.71
C VAL A 28 -2.58 -6.34 -9.20
N VAL A 29 -1.64 -5.78 -8.45
CA VAL A 29 -1.68 -5.79 -6.98
C VAL A 29 -1.97 -4.37 -6.50
N THR A 30 -3.08 -4.18 -5.81
CA THR A 30 -3.42 -2.93 -5.12
C THR A 30 -2.95 -2.98 -3.67
N SER A 31 -2.25 -1.96 -3.18
CA SER A 31 -1.63 -1.99 -1.85
C SER A 31 -1.68 -0.65 -1.10
N GLY A 32 -1.80 -0.73 0.23
CA GLY A 32 -1.90 0.43 1.11
C GLY A 32 -3.32 0.96 1.26
N GLY A 33 -3.47 1.99 2.09
CA GLY A 33 -4.76 2.61 2.39
C GLY A 33 -5.25 3.58 1.32
N THR A 34 -6.53 3.93 1.37
CA THR A 34 -7.10 5.03 0.58
C THR A 34 -7.61 6.11 1.51
N THR A 35 -7.54 7.36 1.06
CA THR A 35 -8.08 8.50 1.81
C THR A 35 -9.22 9.15 1.04
N VAL A 36 -10.20 9.67 1.77
CA VAL A 36 -11.22 10.56 1.22
C VAL A 36 -11.15 11.91 1.95
N PRO A 37 -10.91 13.02 1.23
CA PRO A 37 -10.84 14.35 1.83
C PRO A 37 -12.24 14.82 2.25
N LEU A 38 -12.32 15.55 3.37
CA LEU A 38 -13.56 16.16 3.83
C LEU A 38 -13.77 17.59 3.31
N GLU A 39 -12.70 18.25 2.86
CA GLU A 39 -12.71 19.61 2.32
C GLU A 39 -11.85 19.74 1.04
N ARG A 40 -12.11 20.74 0.18
CA ARG A 40 -11.32 20.98 -1.05
C ARG A 40 -9.86 21.31 -0.79
N LYS A 41 -9.61 22.12 0.25
CA LYS A 41 -8.26 22.37 0.78
C LYS A 41 -8.06 21.42 1.95
N THR A 42 -7.70 20.19 1.62
CA THR A 42 -7.72 19.05 2.55
C THR A 42 -6.85 19.32 3.77
N VAL A 43 -7.48 19.35 4.94
CA VAL A 43 -6.80 19.28 6.25
C VAL A 43 -7.24 18.02 6.98
N ARG A 44 -8.51 17.65 6.86
CA ARG A 44 -9.09 16.46 7.45
C ARG A 44 -9.47 15.45 6.36
N PHE A 45 -9.28 14.18 6.66
CA PHE A 45 -9.59 13.08 5.76
C PHE A 45 -9.96 11.83 6.56
N ILE A 46 -10.75 10.96 5.96
CA ILE A 46 -10.96 9.58 6.45
C ILE A 46 -9.93 8.70 5.74
N ASP A 47 -9.25 7.85 6.50
CA ASP A 47 -8.22 6.93 6.01
C ASP A 47 -8.63 5.48 6.27
N ASN A 48 -8.60 4.65 5.22
CA ASN A 48 -8.65 3.20 5.37
C ASN A 48 -7.25 2.69 5.69
N PHE A 49 -6.97 2.43 6.97
CA PHE A 49 -5.62 2.04 7.40
C PHE A 49 -5.13 0.75 6.76
N SER A 50 -3.96 0.82 6.12
CA SER A 50 -3.22 -0.34 5.65
C SER A 50 -1.75 0.02 5.45
N THR A 51 -0.86 -0.75 6.08
CA THR A 51 0.60 -0.61 5.95
C THR A 51 1.12 -0.99 4.56
N GLY A 52 0.33 -1.74 3.79
CA GLY A 52 0.73 -2.27 2.48
C GLY A 52 1.66 -3.50 2.53
N ASN A 53 2.03 -4.00 3.71
CA ASN A 53 2.97 -5.12 3.85
C ASN A 53 2.52 -6.38 3.10
N ARG A 54 1.23 -6.72 3.19
CA ARG A 54 0.66 -7.88 2.47
C ARG A 54 0.75 -7.72 0.95
N GLY A 55 0.38 -6.55 0.43
CA GLY A 55 0.45 -6.28 -1.01
C GLY A 55 1.88 -6.34 -1.53
N ALA A 56 2.84 -5.77 -0.78
CA ALA A 56 4.26 -5.83 -1.15
C ALA A 56 4.80 -7.27 -1.16
N ALA A 57 4.49 -8.07 -0.14
CA ALA A 57 4.89 -9.48 -0.10
C ALA A 57 4.22 -10.33 -1.20
N LEU A 58 2.98 -10.02 -1.55
CA LEU A 58 2.25 -10.69 -2.63
C LEU A 58 2.89 -10.38 -4.00
N ALA A 59 3.25 -9.12 -4.26
CA ALA A 59 3.96 -8.72 -5.47
C ALA A 59 5.32 -9.44 -5.60
N GLU A 60 6.11 -9.54 -4.53
CA GLU A 60 7.36 -10.33 -4.53
C GLU A 60 7.12 -11.80 -4.91
N SER A 61 6.01 -12.37 -4.44
CA SER A 61 5.66 -13.77 -4.69
C SER A 61 5.22 -14.00 -6.14
N PHE A 62 4.45 -13.08 -6.73
CA PHE A 62 4.10 -13.14 -8.14
C PHE A 62 5.30 -12.94 -9.06
N LEU A 63 6.22 -12.03 -8.72
CA LEU A 63 7.48 -11.87 -9.44
C LEU A 63 8.30 -13.18 -9.43
N ARG A 64 8.41 -13.86 -8.28
CA ARG A 64 9.05 -15.19 -8.18
C ARG A 64 8.33 -16.27 -9.00
N ALA A 65 7.02 -16.17 -9.16
CA ALA A 65 6.21 -17.08 -9.97
C ALA A 65 6.24 -16.75 -11.48
N GLY A 66 7.05 -15.77 -11.92
CA GLY A 66 7.22 -15.42 -13.33
C GLY A 66 6.25 -14.37 -13.87
N TYR A 67 5.32 -13.86 -13.05
CA TYR A 67 4.33 -12.86 -13.49
C TYR A 67 4.97 -11.49 -13.71
N ALA A 68 4.43 -10.76 -14.68
CA ALA A 68 4.61 -9.32 -14.77
C ALA A 68 3.65 -8.65 -13.76
N VAL A 69 4.17 -7.82 -12.85
CA VAL A 69 3.38 -7.25 -11.74
C VAL A 69 3.20 -5.75 -11.93
N VAL A 70 1.95 -5.31 -12.04
CA VAL A 70 1.57 -3.90 -11.88
C VAL A 70 1.25 -3.66 -10.41
N PHE A 71 2.06 -2.85 -9.74
CA PHE A 71 1.93 -2.57 -8.31
C PHE A 71 1.34 -1.16 -8.09
N LEU A 72 0.02 -1.07 -7.97
CA LEU A 72 -0.68 0.18 -7.67
C LEU A 72 -0.72 0.35 -6.15
N HIS A 73 -0.06 1.37 -5.61
CA HIS A 73 0.06 1.51 -4.16
C HIS A 73 -0.08 2.94 -3.65
N ARG A 74 -0.43 3.06 -2.36
CA ARG A 74 -0.39 4.33 -1.63
C ARG A 74 1.06 4.80 -1.48
N GLN A 75 1.35 6.05 -1.80
CA GLN A 75 2.65 6.65 -1.50
C GLN A 75 2.98 6.53 -0.01
N GLY A 76 4.20 6.10 0.30
CA GLY A 76 4.65 5.88 1.69
C GLY A 76 4.32 4.51 2.28
N SER A 77 3.44 3.70 1.67
CA SER A 77 3.19 2.31 2.13
C SER A 77 4.42 1.41 1.90
N ALA A 78 4.41 0.21 2.47
CA ALA A 78 5.41 -0.81 2.16
C ALA A 78 5.51 -1.05 0.64
N PHE A 79 6.73 -1.28 0.17
CA PHE A 79 7.06 -1.50 -1.24
C PHE A 79 7.84 -2.82 -1.38
N PRO A 80 7.64 -3.59 -2.47
CA PRO A 80 8.32 -4.88 -2.68
C PRO A 80 9.83 -4.78 -2.48
N PHE A 81 10.44 -5.79 -1.86
CA PHE A 81 11.87 -5.93 -1.58
C PHE A 81 12.47 -4.94 -0.57
N VAL A 82 11.88 -3.77 -0.35
CA VAL A 82 12.35 -2.78 0.65
C VAL A 82 11.50 -2.75 1.92
N ARG A 83 10.37 -3.47 1.94
CA ARG A 83 9.46 -3.55 3.11
C ARG A 83 10.16 -4.03 4.40
N ALA A 84 11.21 -4.84 4.29
CA ALA A 84 11.98 -5.36 5.43
C ALA A 84 13.11 -4.41 5.87
N LEU A 85 13.49 -3.42 5.05
CA LEU A 85 14.53 -2.46 5.40
C LEU A 85 13.99 -1.33 6.31
N ARG A 86 12.67 -1.16 6.34
CA ARG A 86 12.00 -0.14 7.15
C ARG A 86 11.94 -0.48 8.64
N THR A 87 12.35 -1.69 9.04
CA THR A 87 12.24 -2.18 10.42
C THR A 87 13.46 -1.82 11.29
N GLY A 88 14.38 -0.97 10.82
CA GLY A 88 15.66 -0.68 11.48
C GLY A 88 15.65 0.26 12.69
N ALA A 89 14.52 0.86 13.10
CA ALA A 89 14.52 1.77 14.26
C ALA A 89 13.22 1.81 15.10
N SER A 90 12.07 1.39 14.58
CA SER A 90 10.77 1.58 15.25
C SER A 90 10.01 0.29 15.59
N ASP A 91 10.32 -0.84 14.97
CA ASP A 91 9.60 -2.11 15.21
C ASP A 91 9.94 -2.77 16.56
N ALA A 92 11.07 -2.40 17.18
CA ALA A 92 11.43 -2.85 18.52
C ALA A 92 10.54 -2.24 19.63
N LEU A 93 9.80 -1.16 19.35
CA LEU A 93 9.05 -0.42 20.36
C LEU A 93 7.52 -0.61 20.32
N HIS A 94 6.96 -1.35 19.35
CA HIS A 94 5.50 -1.41 19.15
C HIS A 94 4.84 -2.79 19.15
N ARG A 95 5.59 -3.88 19.31
CA ARG A 95 5.02 -5.24 19.32
C ARG A 95 4.39 -5.67 20.65
N GLU A 96 4.58 -4.90 21.72
CA GLU A 96 3.96 -5.13 23.01
C GLU A 96 3.10 -3.91 23.38
N ASN A 97 1.86 -4.13 23.82
CA ASN A 97 1.00 -3.17 24.52
C ASN A 97 -0.12 -2.40 23.77
N TRP A 98 -0.48 -2.76 22.54
CA TRP A 98 -1.69 -2.16 21.92
C TRP A 98 -3.01 -2.76 22.44
N TRP A 99 -3.06 -4.04 22.80
CA TRP A 99 -4.28 -4.69 23.35
C TRP A 99 -4.43 -4.56 24.87
N ARG A 100 -3.32 -4.42 25.61
CA ARG A 100 -3.33 -4.30 27.08
C ARG A 100 -3.93 -2.99 27.60
N LYS A 101 -4.00 -1.96 26.75
CA LYS A 101 -4.52 -0.63 27.14
C LYS A 101 -6.06 -0.58 27.18
N GLY A 102 -6.73 -1.38 26.35
CA GLY A 102 -8.19 -1.42 26.29
C GLY A 102 -8.87 -2.23 27.40
N GLU A 103 -8.17 -3.21 27.99
CA GLU A 103 -8.72 -4.03 29.08
C GLU A 103 -8.72 -3.31 30.44
N ALA A 104 -7.76 -2.40 30.66
CA ALA A 104 -7.66 -1.63 31.91
C ALA A 104 -8.76 -0.55 32.03
N GLU A 105 -9.20 0.03 30.90
CA GLU A 105 -10.23 1.08 30.89
C GLU A 105 -11.66 0.54 31.04
N MET A 106 -11.88 -0.79 30.93
CA MET A 106 -13.19 -1.42 31.10
C MET A 106 -13.42 -2.00 32.51
N GLN A 107 -12.44 -1.95 33.41
CA GLN A 107 -12.60 -2.39 34.81
C GLN A 107 -12.93 -1.24 35.78
N GLU A 108 -13.01 0.00 35.30
CA GLU A 108 -13.39 1.18 36.09
C GLU A 108 -14.72 1.84 35.61
N ALA A 109 -15.53 1.13 34.83
CA ALA A 109 -16.86 1.58 34.38
C ALA A 109 -17.98 0.62 34.82
#